data_AF-A0A961QSE4-F1
#
_entry.id   AF-A0A961QSE4-F1
#
_cell.length_a   1.000
_cell.length_b   1.000
_cell.length_c   1.000
_cell.angle_alpha   90.00
_cell.angle_beta   90.00
_cell.angle_gamma   90.00
#
_symmetry.space_group_name_H-M   'P 1'
#
loop_
_entity.id
_entity.type
_entity.pdbx_description
1 polymer ?
#
loop_
_entity_poly.entity_id
_entity_poly.type
_entity_poly.pdbx_seq_one_letter_code
_entity_poly.pdbx_strand_id
1 'polypeptide(L)'
;ASLQVGRLMDAGRAAPEMISLVKRNNCGKALELARSARDMLGGNGISEEFPIFRHMVNLESVNTYEGTHDIHALILGRAQTGLQAFF
;
A
#
# COMPACT_ATOMS: atom_id res chain seq x y z
N ALA A 1 11.21 5.24 -2.47
CA ALA A 1 10.22 6.35 -2.46
C ALA A 1 9.94 6.87 -1.04
N SER A 2 9.53 6.03 -0.07
CA SER A 2 9.14 6.48 1.28
C SER A 2 10.22 7.26 2.03
N LEU A 3 11.50 6.86 1.93
CA LEU A 3 12.61 7.64 2.52
C LEU A 3 12.64 9.08 2.01
N GLN A 4 12.40 9.29 0.71
CA GLN A 4 12.38 10.62 0.12
C GLN A 4 11.15 11.42 0.58
N VAL A 5 9.98 10.78 0.68
CA VAL A 5 8.78 11.43 1.22
C VAL A 5 9.01 11.85 2.67
N GLY A 6 9.63 11.01 3.51
CA GLY A 6 10.01 11.36 4.88
C GLY A 6 10.92 12.60 4.92
N ARG A 7 11.98 12.62 4.11
CA ARG A 7 12.88 13.78 4.00
C ARG A 7 12.17 15.06 3.53
N LEU A 8 11.17 14.95 2.65
CA LEU A 8 10.37 16.08 2.20
C LEU A 8 9.39 16.55 3.28
N MET A 9 8.84 15.63 4.09
CA MET A 9 7.99 15.96 5.24
C MET A 9 8.80 16.76 6.27
N ASP A 10 10.00 16.30 6.62
CA ASP A 10 10.90 16.99 7.56
C ASP A 10 11.27 18.40 7.05
N ALA A 11 11.41 18.56 5.73
CA ALA A 11 11.69 19.84 5.09
C ALA A 11 10.46 20.73 4.89
N GLY A 12 9.25 20.31 5.30
CA GLY A 12 8.01 21.06 5.08
C GLY A 12 7.58 21.17 3.60
N ARG A 13 8.08 20.26 2.74
CA ARG A 13 7.88 20.27 1.27
C ARG A 13 7.08 19.08 0.75
N ALA A 14 6.54 18.24 1.62
CA ALA A 14 5.72 17.10 1.20
C ALA A 14 4.32 17.57 0.79
N ALA A 15 3.88 17.13 -0.39
CA ALA A 15 2.50 17.28 -0.83
C ALA A 15 1.66 16.04 -0.43
N PRO A 16 0.36 16.19 -0.07
CA PRO A 16 -0.50 15.07 0.29
C PRO A 16 -0.58 13.94 -0.76
N GLU A 17 -0.47 14.29 -2.04
CA GLU A 17 -0.45 13.35 -3.16
C GLU A 17 0.76 12.40 -3.09
N MET A 18 1.89 12.86 -2.54
CA MET A 18 3.07 12.01 -2.34
C MET A 18 2.79 10.89 -1.34
N ILE A 19 2.00 11.17 -0.30
CA ILE A 19 1.58 10.17 0.70
C ILE A 19 0.65 9.16 0.03
N SER A 20 -0.32 9.62 -0.76
CA SER A 20 -1.22 8.75 -1.52
C SER A 20 -0.46 7.81 -2.45
N LEU A 21 0.56 8.30 -3.14
CA LEU A 21 1.42 7.51 -4.01
C LEU A 21 2.15 6.40 -3.25
N VAL A 22 2.83 6.75 -2.15
CA VAL A 22 3.62 5.75 -1.40
C VAL A 22 2.76 4.76 -0.64
N LYS A 23 1.62 5.17 -0.06
CA LYS A 23 0.67 4.28 0.61
C LYS A 23 0.12 3.26 -0.36
N ARG A 24 -0.45 3.73 -1.48
CA ARG A 24 -1.00 2.87 -2.53
C ARG A 24 0.01 1.85 -3.04
N ASN A 25 1.22 2.30 -3.37
CA ASN A 25 2.26 1.43 -3.89
C ASN A 25 2.74 0.42 -2.85
N ASN A 26 3.12 0.88 -1.66
CA ASN A 26 3.77 0.01 -0.68
C ASN A 26 2.80 -1.01 -0.10
N CYS A 27 1.55 -0.63 0.20
CA CYS A 27 0.55 -1.58 0.71
C CYS A 27 0.22 -2.64 -0.34
N GLY A 28 -0.04 -2.23 -1.59
CA GLY A 28 -0.34 -3.16 -2.68
C GLY A 28 0.82 -4.11 -2.96
N LYS A 29 2.05 -3.59 -3.06
CA LYS A 29 3.25 -4.40 -3.30
C LYS A 29 3.58 -5.32 -2.13
N ALA A 30 3.45 -4.85 -0.88
CA ALA A 30 3.68 -5.70 0.28
C ALA A 30 2.68 -6.87 0.32
N LEU A 31 1.40 -6.62 0.02
CA LEU A 31 0.38 -7.66 -0.04
C LEU A 31 0.65 -8.68 -1.16
N GLU A 32 0.99 -8.21 -2.37
CA GLU A 32 1.40 -9.09 -3.47
C GLU A 32 2.58 -9.99 -3.08
N LEU A 33 3.61 -9.40 -2.46
CA LEU A 33 4.79 -10.15 -2.00
C LEU A 33 4.44 -11.15 -0.88
N ALA A 34 3.56 -10.79 0.05
CA ALA A 34 3.12 -11.69 1.11
C ALA A 34 2.35 -12.89 0.56
N ARG A 35 1.51 -12.68 -0.48
CA ARG A 35 0.81 -13.76 -1.19
C ARG A 35 1.81 -14.69 -1.89
N SER A 36 2.77 -14.14 -2.65
CA SER A 36 3.83 -14.94 -3.28
C SER A 36 4.66 -15.72 -2.26
N ALA A 37 5.01 -15.08 -1.13
CA ALA A 37 5.76 -15.72 -0.06
C ALA A 37 4.98 -16.84 0.64
N ARG A 38 3.68 -16.66 0.86
CA ARG A 38 2.80 -17.76 1.29
C ARG A 38 2.95 -18.90 0.28
N ASP A 39 2.72 -18.64 -1.00
CA ASP A 39 2.65 -19.70 -2.02
C ASP A 39 3.94 -20.52 -2.13
N MET A 40 5.10 -19.88 -1.96
CA MET A 40 6.40 -20.57 -1.89
C MET A 40 6.50 -21.59 -0.74
N LEU A 41 5.74 -21.43 0.35
CA LEU A 41 5.72 -22.37 1.47
C LEU A 41 4.71 -23.52 1.30
N GLY A 42 3.88 -23.51 0.24
CA GLY A 42 2.88 -24.55 0.00
C GLY A 42 1.98 -24.79 1.22
N GLY A 43 1.87 -26.06 1.65
CA GLY A 43 1.09 -26.42 2.85
C GLY A 43 1.62 -25.82 4.15
N ASN A 44 2.94 -25.59 4.26
CA ASN A 44 3.50 -24.95 5.45
C ASN A 44 3.10 -23.48 5.55
N GLY A 45 2.74 -22.86 4.44
CA GLY A 45 2.29 -21.48 4.40
C GLY A 45 0.89 -21.23 4.97
N ILE A 46 0.17 -22.27 5.43
CA ILE A 46 -1.06 -22.13 6.22
C ILE A 46 -0.89 -22.56 7.68
N SER A 47 0.27 -23.11 8.04
CA SER A 47 0.59 -23.50 9.41
C SER A 47 0.83 -22.26 10.26
N GLU A 48 0.38 -22.29 11.52
CA GLU A 48 0.68 -21.22 12.50
C GLU A 48 2.17 -21.14 12.85
N GLU A 49 2.96 -22.18 12.54
CA GLU A 49 4.41 -22.19 12.69
C GLU A 49 5.10 -21.14 11.80
N PHE A 50 4.53 -20.85 10.63
CA PHE A 50 5.06 -19.87 9.70
C PHE A 50 4.20 -18.60 9.72
N PRO A 51 4.75 -17.44 10.11
CA PRO A 51 3.96 -16.24 10.31
C PRO A 51 3.46 -15.60 9.01
N ILE A 52 3.80 -16.16 7.84
CA ILE A 52 3.52 -15.52 6.56
C ILE A 52 2.02 -15.36 6.29
N PHE A 53 1.22 -16.35 6.69
CA PHE A 53 -0.23 -16.28 6.54
C PHE A 53 -0.81 -15.13 7.36
N ARG A 54 -0.35 -15.00 8.62
CA ARG A 54 -0.71 -13.89 9.52
C ARG A 54 -0.32 -12.53 8.92
N HIS A 55 0.88 -12.40 8.35
CA HIS A 55 1.30 -11.15 7.72
C HIS A 55 0.49 -10.82 6.47
N MET A 56 0.17 -11.83 5.64
CA MET A 56 -0.68 -11.66 4.46
C MET A 56 -2.07 -11.12 4.84
N VAL A 57 -2.74 -11.73 5.81
CA VAL A 57 -4.08 -11.25 6.23
C VAL A 57 -4.05 -9.89 6.91
N ASN A 58 -2.98 -9.58 7.66
CA ASN A 58 -2.79 -8.22 8.18
C ASN A 58 -2.68 -7.21 7.04
N LEU A 59 -1.96 -7.54 5.97
CA LEU A 59 -1.77 -6.67 4.82
C LEU A 59 -3.05 -6.46 3.99
N GLU A 60 -4.00 -7.42 3.99
CA GLU A 60 -5.34 -7.20 3.41
C GLU A 60 -6.07 -6.04 4.10
N SER A 61 -5.99 -5.99 5.43
CA SER A 61 -6.57 -4.89 6.22
C SER A 61 -5.84 -3.58 5.95
N VAL A 62 -4.50 -3.59 5.95
CA VAL A 62 -3.66 -2.40 5.67
C VAL A 62 -3.89 -1.83 4.27
N ASN A 63 -4.17 -2.69 3.29
CA ASN A 63 -4.48 -2.25 1.93
C ASN A 63 -5.85 -1.54 1.85
N THR A 64 -6.72 -1.75 2.83
CA THR A 64 -8.11 -1.27 2.84
C THR A 64 -8.30 -0.03 3.71
N TYR A 65 -7.75 0.00 4.93
CA TYR A 65 -7.91 1.14 5.83
C TYR A 65 -7.13 2.38 5.35
N GLU A 66 -7.51 3.57 5.84
CA GLU A 66 -6.84 4.87 5.57
C GLU A 66 -6.70 5.19 4.08
N GLY A 67 -7.75 4.88 3.31
CA GLY A 67 -7.82 5.08 1.86
C GLY A 67 -7.53 3.79 1.08
N THR A 68 -8.52 3.30 0.33
CA THR A 68 -8.33 2.08 -0.48
C THR A 68 -7.37 2.34 -1.65
N HIS A 69 -6.87 1.25 -2.24
CA HIS A 69 -5.98 1.30 -3.41
C HIS A 69 -6.56 2.13 -4.56
N ASP A 70 -7.87 2.05 -4.78
CA ASP A 70 -8.58 2.78 -5.83
C ASP A 70 -8.83 4.24 -5.46
N ILE A 71 -9.17 4.53 -4.21
CA ILE A 71 -9.34 5.92 -3.74
C ILE A 71 -8.02 6.71 -3.92
N HIS A 72 -6.88 6.12 -3.58
CA HIS A 72 -5.59 6.77 -3.84
C HIS A 72 -5.29 6.93 -5.33
N ALA A 73 -5.73 5.99 -6.18
CA ALA A 73 -5.60 6.13 -7.64
C ALA A 73 -6.40 7.34 -8.14
N LEU A 74 -7.63 7.53 -7.64
CA LEU A 74 -8.48 8.67 -8.00
C LEU A 74 -7.93 10.01 -7.48
N ILE A 75 -7.33 10.04 -6.28
CA ILE A 75 -6.64 11.23 -5.76
C ILE A 75 -5.50 11.64 -6.70
N LEU A 76 -4.67 10.68 -7.11
CA LEU A 76 -3.56 10.91 -8.03
C LEU A 76 -4.04 11.29 -9.43
N GLY A 77 -5.15 10.69 -9.89
CA GLY A 77 -5.79 11.05 -11.16
C GLY A 77 -6.23 12.51 -11.16
N ARG A 78 -6.96 12.94 -10.13
CA ARG A 78 -7.38 14.33 -9.95
C ARG A 78 -6.19 15.29 -9.91
N ALA A 79 -5.10 14.93 -9.24
CA ALA A 79 -3.90 15.77 -9.17
C ALA A 79 -3.21 15.97 -10.53
N GLN A 80 -3.32 14.99 -11.43
CA GLN A 80 -2.75 15.06 -12.78
C GLN A 80 -3.67 15.79 -13.77
N THR A 81 -4.97 15.57 -13.68
CA THR A 81 -5.94 16.04 -14.69
C THR A 81 -6.68 17.31 -14.27
N GLY A 82 -6.71 17.63 -12.98
CA GLY A 82 -7.60 18.64 -12.41
C GLY A 82 -9.08 18.22 -12.37
N LEU A 83 -9.42 17.00 -12.80
CA LEU A 83 -10.79 16.50 -12.89
C LEU A 83 -11.03 15.43 -11.83
N GLN A 84 -12.15 15.54 -11.09
CA GLN A 84 -12.54 14.51 -10.13
C GLN A 84 -13.26 13.34 -10.82
N ALA A 85 -13.10 12.14 -10.27
CA ALA A 85 -13.76 10.91 -10.76
C ALA A 85 -14.19 9.99 -9.60
N PHE A 86 -14.52 10.56 -8.44
CA PHE A 86 -15.06 9.80 -7.30
C PHE A 86 -16.56 9.56 -7.41
N PHE A 87 -17.27 10.49 -8.05
CA PHE A 87 -18.71 10.52 -8.29
C PHE A 87 -19.01 11.41 -9.51
#